data_AF-A0A6V7IM26-F1
#
_entry.id   AF-A0A6V7IM26-F1
#
_cell.length_a   1.000
_cell.length_b   1.000
_cell.length_c   1.000
_cell.angle_alpha   90.00
_cell.angle_beta   90.00
_cell.angle_gamma   90.00
#
_symmetry.space_group_name_H-M   'P 1'
#
loop_
_entity.id
_entity.type
_entity.pdbx_description
1 polymer ?
#
loop_
_entity_poly.entity_id
_entity_poly.type
_entity_poly.pdbx_seq_one_letter_code
_entity_poly.pdbx_strand_id
1 'polypeptide(L)' 'FGKFSILFMILCALIEFNGGLSMTNIALITPSAACDFNLTTVDKGIMSATPMM' A
#
# COMPACT_ATOMS: atom_id res chain seq x y z
N PHE A 1 20.61 -16.22 19.70
CA PHE A 1 19.55 -15.79 18.75
C PHE A 1 19.33 -16.90 17.72
N GLY A 2 18.15 -17.54 17.74
CA GLY A 2 17.89 -18.78 17.02
C GLY A 2 17.27 -18.60 15.62
N LYS A 3 17.35 -19.66 14.80
CA LYS A 3 16.76 -19.76 13.45
C LYS A 3 15.28 -19.37 13.40
N PHE A 4 14.53 -19.70 14.45
CA PHE A 4 13.12 -19.34 14.59
C PHE A 4 12.89 -17.82 14.67
N SER A 5 13.74 -17.11 15.42
CA SER A 5 13.62 -15.65 15.57
C SER A 5 13.89 -14.91 14.26
N ILE A 6 14.82 -15.42 13.45
CA ILE A 6 15.11 -14.88 12.11
C ILE A 6 13.96 -15.16 11.14
N LEU A 7 13.41 -16.37 11.14
CA LEU A 7 12.24 -16.71 10.32
C LEU A 7 11.03 -15.85 10.68
N PHE A 8 10.80 -15.63 11.97
CA PHE A 8 9.71 -14.77 12.44
C PHE A 8 9.89 -13.31 12.00
N MET A 9 11.11 -12.78 12.11
CA MET A 9 11.44 -11.43 11.65
C MET A 9 11.26 -11.27 10.13
N ILE A 10 11.64 -12.28 9.34
CA ILE A 10 11.44 -12.28 7.88
C ILE A 10 9.94 -12.28 7.54
N LEU A 11 9.13 -13.08 8.24
CA LEU A 11 7.69 -13.10 8.03
C LEU A 11 7.04 -11.75 8.35
N CYS A 12 7.38 -11.14 9.48
CA CYS A 12 6.91 -9.80 9.82
C CYS A 12 7.32 -8.76 8.76
N ALA A 13 8.60 -8.78 8.34
CA ALA A 13 9.09 -7.88 7.30
C ALA A 13 8.36 -8.09 5.96
N LEU A 14 8.02 -9.34 5.61
CA LEU A 14 7.32 -9.65 4.37
C LEU A 14 5.87 -9.15 4.38
N ILE A 15 5.19 -9.22 5.53
CA ILE A 15 3.84 -8.69 5.72
C ILE A 15 3.84 -7.16 5.58
N GLU A 16 4.76 -6.48 6.27
CA GLU A 16 4.93 -5.02 6.19
C GLU A 16 5.29 -4.59 4.76
N PHE A 17 6.17 -5.34 4.09
CA PHE A 17 6.56 -5.09 2.70
C PHE A 17 5.37 -5.23 1.74
N ASN A 18 4.50 -6.23 1.94
CA ASN A 18 3.29 -6.39 1.15
C ASN A 18 2.33 -5.20 1.34
N GLY A 19 2.12 -4.77 2.59
CA GLY A 19 1.31 -3.58 2.90
C GLY A 19 1.85 -2.30 2.26
N GLY A 20 3.16 -2.07 2.36
CA GLY A 20 3.83 -0.92 1.74
C GLY A 20 3.77 -0.93 0.21
N LEU A 21 3.90 -2.11 -0.42
CA LEU A 21 3.73 -2.26 -1.87
C LEU A 21 2.30 -1.94 -2.31
N SER A 22 1.29 -2.40 -1.55
CA SER A 22 -0.12 -2.12 -1.86
C SER A 22 -0.41 -0.62 -1.87
N MET A 23 0.07 0.10 -0.85
CA MET A 23 -0.03 1.57 -0.77
C MET A 23 0.64 2.26 -1.97
N THR A 24 1.85 1.83 -2.30
CA THR A 24 2.62 2.39 -3.42
C THR A 24 1.92 2.15 -4.75
N ASN A 25 1.32 0.97 -4.94
CA ASN A 25 0.58 0.63 -6.14
C ASN A 25 -0.63 1.56 -6.35
N ILE A 26 -1.37 1.84 -5.28
CA ILE A 26 -2.52 2.76 -5.34
C ILE A 26 -2.05 4.18 -5.70
N ALA A 27 -0.94 4.65 -5.13
CA ALA A 27 -0.36 5.94 -5.48
C ALA A 27 0.06 6.03 -6.97
N LEU A 28 0.54 4.94 -7.56
CA LEU A 28 0.91 4.87 -8.98
C LEU A 28 -0.32 4.80 -9.91
N ILE A 29 -1.39 4.14 -9.49
CA ILE A 29 -2.62 3.98 -10.28
C ILE A 29 -3.49 5.24 -10.20
N THR A 30 -3.49 5.95 -9.07
CA THR A 30 -4.27 7.18 -8.82
C THR A 30 -4.16 8.23 -9.93
N PRO A 31 -2.98 8.59 -10.48
CA PRO A 31 -2.90 9.55 -11.59
C PRO A 31 -3.50 9.03 -12.90
N SER A 32 -3.38 7.73 -13.20
CA SER A 32 -4.04 7.15 -14.39
C SER A 32 -5.55 7.12 -14.21
N ALA A 33 -6.04 6.71 -13.04
CA ALA A 33 -7.45 6.73 -12.70
C ALA A 33 -8.02 8.15 -12.73
N ALA A 34 -7.24 9.16 -12.33
CA ALA A 34 -7.67 10.56 -12.33
C ALA A 34 -8.04 11.07 -13.72
N CYS A 35 -7.28 10.68 -14.74
CA CYS A 35 -7.55 11.06 -16.12
C CYS A 35 -8.69 10.23 -16.74
N ASP A 36 -8.81 8.95 -16.37
CA ASP A 36 -9.81 8.02 -16.92
C ASP A 36 -11.21 8.22 -16.33
N PHE A 37 -11.29 8.46 -15.02
CA PHE A 37 -12.55 8.61 -14.28
C PHE A 37 -12.91 10.06 -13.92
N ASN A 38 -12.09 11.04 -14.33
CA ASN A 38 -12.26 12.46 -13.99
C ASN A 38 -12.44 12.68 -12.48
N LEU A 39 -11.61 12.02 -11.66
CA LEU A 39 -11.70 12.02 -10.20
C LEU A 39 -11.42 13.40 -9.61
N THR A 40 -12.25 13.80 -8.64
CA THR A 40 -12.03 15.03 -7.87
C THR A 40 -10.90 14.85 -6.84
N THR A 41 -10.37 15.97 -6.32
CA THR A 41 -9.29 15.94 -5.30
C THR A 41 -9.70 15.17 -4.05
N VAL A 42 -10.99 15.16 -3.70
CA VAL A 42 -11.53 14.40 -2.56
C VAL A 42 -11.44 12.91 -2.83
N ASP A 43 -11.85 12.44 -4.00
CA ASP A 43 -11.86 11.02 -4.34
C ASP A 43 -10.45 10.41 -4.36
N LYS A 44 -9.44 11.18 -4.80
CA LYS A 44 -8.03 10.79 -4.74
C LYS A 44 -7.54 10.67 -3.29
N GLY A 45 -7.97 11.60 -2.44
CA GLY A 45 -7.67 11.59 -1.00
C GLY A 45 -8.27 10.36 -0.30
N ILE A 46 -9.53 10.04 -0.60
CA ILE A 46 -10.18 8.84 -0.08
C ILE A 46 -9.46 7.59 -0.58
N MET A 47 -9.16 7.49 -1.88
CA MET A 47 -8.47 6.34 -2.47
C MET A 47 -7.08 6.08 -1.85
N SER A 48 -6.34 7.14 -1.54
CA SER A 48 -5.05 7.04 -0.84
C SER A 48 -5.18 6.73 0.65
N ALA A 49 -6.30 7.09 1.28
CA ALA A 49 -6.56 6.85 2.70
C ALA A 49 -7.18 5.47 2.99
N THR A 50 -7.91 4.88 2.04
CA THR A 50 -8.57 3.56 2.18
C THR A 50 -7.66 2.44 2.71
N PRO A 51 -6.40 2.29 2.27
CA PRO A 51 -5.55 1.21 2.77
C PRO A 51 -4.92 1.56 4.12
N MET A 52 -5.11 2.79 4.60
CA MET A 52 -4.67 3.28 5.91
C MET A 52 -5.78 3.12 6.97
N MET A 53 -6.98 2.67 6.58
CA MET A 53 -8.17 2.55 7.44
C MET A 53 -8.45 1.11 7.86
#